data_AF-A0A3A8ZY90-F1
#
_entry.id   AF-A0A3A8ZY90-F1
#
_cell.length_a   1.000
_cell.length_b   1.000
_cell.length_c   1.000
_cell.angle_alpha   90.00
_cell.angle_beta   90.00
_cell.angle_gamma   90.00
#
_symmetry.space_group_name_H-M   'P 1'
#
loop_
_entity.id
_entity.type
_entity.pdbx_description
1 polymer ?
#
loop_
_entity_poly.entity_id
_entity_poly.type
_entity_poly.pdbx_seq_one_letter_code
_entity_poly.pdbx_strand_id
1 'polypeptide(L)' 'MQNKYSKKQLEELYNCEIFKDSGFDNSHLFWTAHGLPLTQDGEDILFAYADGWDLNELHENIREAIREHCIVFDGESEV' A
#
# COMPACT_ATOMS: atom_id res chain seq x y z
N MET A 1 0.90 19.07 7.06
CA MET A 1 0.62 18.84 5.63
C MET A 1 -0.79 18.31 5.51
N GLN A 2 -1.56 18.68 4.49
CA GLN A 2 -2.87 18.06 4.25
C GLN A 2 -2.65 16.78 3.44
N ASN A 3 -3.31 15.69 3.83
CA ASN A 3 -3.28 14.45 3.07
C ASN A 3 -3.98 14.66 1.72
N LYS A 4 -3.35 14.22 0.63
CA LYS A 4 -3.89 14.33 -0.73
C LYS A 4 -5.07 13.38 -0.96
N TYR A 5 -5.05 12.25 -0.27
CA TYR A 5 -6.08 11.22 -0.30
C TYR A 5 -6.63 10.97 1.10
N SER A 6 -7.92 10.69 1.19
CA SER A 6 -8.53 10.15 2.40
C SER A 6 -8.24 8.65 2.52
N LYS A 7 -8.31 8.12 3.75
CA LYS A 7 -8.22 6.69 4.04
C LYS A 7 -9.05 5.85 3.06
N LYS A 8 -10.34 6.17 2.93
CA LYS A 8 -11.28 5.42 2.09
C LYS A 8 -10.89 5.41 0.61
N GLN A 9 -10.37 6.54 0.10
CA GLN A 9 -9.90 6.60 -1.28
C GLN A 9 -8.70 5.68 -1.52
N LEU A 10 -7.80 5.54 -0.54
CA LEU A 10 -6.64 4.64 -0.65
C LEU A 10 -7.07 3.16 -0.53
N GLU A 11 -8.00 2.85 0.38
CA GLU A 11 -8.59 1.50 0.50
C GLU A 11 -9.24 1.05 -0.81
N GLU A 12 -10.02 1.92 -1.45
CA GLU A 12 -10.65 1.65 -2.75
C GLU A 12 -9.62 1.55 -3.89
N LEU A 13 -8.59 2.40 -3.88
CA LEU A 13 -7.56 2.43 -4.93
C LEU A 13 -6.71 1.16 -4.94
N TYR A 14 -6.38 0.64 -3.75
CA TYR A 14 -5.47 -0.49 -3.59
C TYR A 14 -6.17 -1.80 -3.22
N ASN A 15 -7.50 -1.77 -3.06
CA ASN A 15 -8.30 -2.89 -2.59
C ASN A 15 -7.72 -3.49 -1.28
N CYS A 16 -7.38 -2.62 -0.34
CA CYS A 16 -6.77 -2.97 0.95
C CYS A 16 -7.56 -2.37 2.12
N GLU A 17 -7.28 -2.85 3.33
CA GLU A 17 -7.79 -2.29 4.58
C GLU A 17 -6.72 -1.41 5.23
N ILE A 18 -7.06 -0.17 5.57
CA ILE A 18 -6.14 0.79 6.19
C ILE A 18 -6.55 1.07 7.64
N PHE A 19 -5.64 0.92 8.58
CA PHE A 19 -5.92 1.19 10.00
C PHE A 19 -4.68 1.76 10.69
N LYS A 20 -4.81 2.11 11.98
CA LYS A 20 -3.67 2.57 12.78
C LYS A 20 -3.16 1.42 13.63
N ASP A 21 -1.85 1.19 13.59
CA ASP A 21 -1.16 0.20 14.42
C ASP A 21 -0.07 0.91 15.23
N SER A 22 0.23 0.38 16.41
CA SER A 22 1.40 0.78 17.21
C SER A 22 2.67 0.03 16.85
N GLY A 23 2.58 -1.05 16.07
CA GLY A 23 3.72 -1.89 15.76
C GLY A 23 4.42 -2.41 17.01
N PHE A 24 5.75 -2.36 16.99
CA PHE A 24 6.60 -2.81 18.10
C PHE A 24 6.84 -1.74 19.18
N ASP A 25 6.59 -0.46 18.88
CA ASP A 25 6.71 0.63 19.85
C ASP A 25 5.31 1.11 20.26
N ASN A 26 4.82 0.64 21.40
CA ASN A 26 3.49 0.93 21.96
C ASN A 26 3.16 2.43 22.14
N SER A 27 4.09 3.34 21.84
CA SER A 27 3.92 4.78 22.01
C SER A 27 3.52 5.55 20.74
N HIS A 28 3.68 4.98 19.54
CA HIS A 28 3.43 5.69 18.28
C HIS A 28 2.41 4.95 17.40
N LEU A 29 1.31 5.62 17.05
CA LEU A 29 0.31 5.08 16.10
C LEU A 29 0.62 5.57 14.68
N PHE A 30 0.97 4.65 13.80
CA PHE A 30 1.21 4.90 12.38
C PHE A 30 0.06 4.33 11.54
N TRP A 31 -0.08 4.83 10.30
CA TRP A 31 -1.04 4.25 9.37
C TRP A 31 -0.42 3.03 8.72
N THR A 32 -1.16 1.94 8.74
CA THR A 32 -0.79 0.69 8.08
C THR A 32 -1.88 0.22 7.14
N ALA A 33 -1.51 -0.56 6.14
CA ALA A 33 -2.41 -1.16 5.18
C ALA A 33 -2.17 -2.67 5.15
N HIS A 34 -3.25 -3.45 5.21
CA HIS A 34 -3.25 -4.91 5.03
C HIS A 34 -4.12 -5.30 3.83
N GLY A 35 -3.76 -6.37 3.13
CA GLY A 35 -4.54 -6.93 2.03
C GLY A 35 -3.73 -7.18 0.77
N LEU A 36 -4.44 -7.37 -0.36
CA LEU A 36 -3.85 -7.77 -1.64
C LEU A 36 -4.12 -6.73 -2.72
N PRO A 37 -3.09 -6.14 -3.35
CA PRO A 37 -3.23 -5.68 -4.71
C PRO A 37 -3.17 -6.94 -5.57
N LEU A 38 -4.29 -7.28 -6.21
CA LEU A 38 -4.49 -8.43 -7.13
C LEU A 38 -3.19 -8.88 -7.84
N THR A 39 -2.43 -9.79 -7.24
CA THR A 39 -1.34 -10.48 -7.92
C THR A 39 -1.94 -11.65 -8.67
N GLN A 40 -1.46 -11.90 -9.89
CA GLN A 40 -1.97 -12.96 -10.77
C GLN A 40 -1.88 -14.35 -10.12
N ASP A 41 -1.01 -14.51 -9.13
CA ASP A 41 -0.74 -15.75 -8.40
C ASP A 41 -1.39 -15.81 -7.00
N GLY A 42 -2.12 -14.77 -6.59
CA GLY A 42 -2.87 -14.75 -5.32
C GLY A 42 -2.00 -14.74 -4.06
N GLU A 43 -0.70 -14.45 -4.16
CA GLU A 43 0.18 -14.39 -3.00
C GLU A 43 0.05 -13.04 -2.26
N ASP A 44 -0.43 -13.11 -1.00
CA ASP A 44 -0.70 -12.05 0.01
C ASP A 44 0.57 -11.28 0.47
N ILE A 45 1.49 -10.94 -0.43
CA ILE A 45 2.85 -10.52 -0.02
C ILE A 45 3.00 -9.00 0.02
N LEU A 46 2.20 -8.25 -0.76
CA LEU A 46 2.47 -6.84 -1.01
C LEU A 46 2.21 -5.92 0.18
N PHE A 47 1.26 -6.25 1.06
CA PHE A 47 0.88 -5.39 2.20
C PHE A 47 0.97 -6.10 3.55
N ALA A 48 1.84 -7.12 3.69
CA ALA A 48 1.96 -7.81 4.97
C ALA A 48 2.30 -6.85 6.12
N TYR A 49 3.10 -5.79 5.86
CA TYR A 49 3.39 -4.70 6.81
C TYR A 49 3.86 -3.42 6.07
N ALA A 50 2.92 -2.58 5.61
CA ALA A 50 3.27 -1.22 5.16
C ALA A 50 3.19 -0.26 6.36
N ASP A 51 4.29 0.41 6.71
CA ASP A 51 4.37 1.40 7.80
C ASP A 51 4.55 2.80 7.21
N GLY A 52 3.57 3.69 7.40
CA GLY A 52 3.62 5.08 6.95
C GLY A 52 3.22 6.04 8.08
N TRP A 53 4.06 7.02 8.40
CA TRP A 53 3.83 7.94 9.52
C TRP A 53 2.75 9.01 9.24
N ASP A 54 2.30 9.18 8.00
CA ASP A 54 1.01 9.77 7.63
C ASP A 54 0.37 9.08 6.40
N LEU A 55 -0.84 9.51 5.97
CA LEU A 55 -1.53 8.86 4.84
C LEU A 55 -0.82 9.09 3.50
N ASN A 56 -0.06 10.17 3.34
CA ASN A 56 0.71 10.40 2.12
C ASN A 56 1.94 9.49 2.09
N GLU A 57 2.63 9.32 3.22
CA GLU A 57 3.75 8.38 3.33
C GLU A 57 3.27 6.94 3.13
N LEU A 58 2.11 6.57 3.68
CA LEU A 58 1.50 5.27 3.41
C LEU A 58 1.21 5.08 1.91
N HIS A 59 0.68 6.11 1.24
CA HIS A 59 0.39 6.08 -0.19
C HIS A 59 1.66 5.84 -1.02
N GLU A 60 2.75 6.55 -0.74
CA GLU A 60 4.01 6.38 -1.47
C GLU A 60 4.65 5.00 -1.20
N ASN A 61 4.65 4.52 0.05
CA ASN A 61 5.14 3.17 0.37
C ASN A 61 4.36 2.08 -0.38
N ILE A 62 3.02 2.16 -0.39
CA ILE A 62 2.18 1.22 -1.15
C ILE A 62 2.52 1.28 -2.65
N ARG A 63 2.67 2.49 -3.21
CA ARG A 63 3.00 2.70 -4.61
C ARG A 63 4.38 2.14 -4.98
N GLU A 64 5.38 2.28 -4.11
CA GLU A 64 6.71 1.69 -4.27
C GLU A 64 6.67 0.17 -4.21
N ALA A 65 5.99 -0.41 -3.22
CA ALA A 65 5.82 -1.87 -3.11
C ALA A 65 5.14 -2.46 -4.34
N ILE A 66 4.07 -1.83 -4.86
CA ILE A 66 3.43 -2.23 -6.12
C ILE A 66 4.43 -2.18 -7.28
N ARG A 67 5.26 -1.15 -7.37
CA ARG A 67 6.25 -1.04 -8.45
C ARG A 67 7.33 -2.12 -8.40
N GLU A 68 7.71 -2.56 -7.20
CA GLU A 68 8.73 -3.61 -7.01
C GLU A 68 8.17 -5.02 -7.22
N HIS A 69 6.93 -5.27 -6.79
CA HIS A 69 6.35 -6.62 -6.77
C HIS A 69 5.32 -6.90 -7.87
N CYS A 70 4.56 -5.91 -8.34
CA CYS A 70 3.79 -6.08 -9.56
C CYS A 70 4.72 -5.86 -10.73
N ILE A 71 5.10 -6.96 -11.39
CA ILE A 71 5.68 -6.95 -12.73
C ILE A 71 4.81 -6.00 -13.56
N VAL A 72 5.38 -4.86 -13.95
CA VAL A 72 4.82 -4.06 -15.02
C VAL A 72 4.73 -5.02 -16.20
N PHE A 73 3.52 -5.41 -16.62
CA PHE A 73 3.35 -5.81 -18.01
C PHE A 73 3.77 -4.56 -18.79
N ASP A 74 5.05 -4.49 -19.16
CA ASP A 74 5.54 -3.59 -20.19
C ASP A 74 4.61 -3.87 -21.37
N GLY A 75 3.70 -2.94 -21.61
CA GLY A 75 2.73 -3.05 -22.67
C GLY A 75 3.51 -3.26 -23.96
N GLU A 76 3.15 -4.34 -24.66
CA GLU A 76 3.36 -4.55 -26.08
C GLU A 76 4.22 -3.48 -26.77
N SER A 77 5.50 -3.77 -26.92
CA SER A 77 6.26 -3.16 -27.99
C SER A 77 7.13 -4.23 -28.61
N GLU A 78 6.60 -4.89 -29.63
CA GLU A 78 7.23 -4.86 -30.94
C GLU A 78 6.19 -5.19 -32.03
N VAL A 79 6.27 -4.34 -33.06
CA VAL A 79 5.48 -4.23 -34.29
C VAL A 79 5.51 -5.47 -35.18
#